data_AF-A0AAU9SD89-F1
#
_entry.id   AF-A0AAU9SD89-F1
#
_cell.length_a   1.000
_cell.length_b   1.000
_cell.length_c   1.000
_cell.angle_alpha   90.00
_cell.angle_beta   90.00
_cell.angle_gamma   90.00
#
_symmetry.space_group_name_H-M   'P 1'
#
loop_
_entity.id
_entity.type
_entity.pdbx_description
1 polymer ?
#
loop_
_entity_poly.entity_id
_entity_poly.type
_entity_poly.pdbx_seq_one_letter_code
_entity_poly.pdbx_strand_id
1 'polypeptide(L)'
;EEKRRRKDIEKMKQHWDMVGFVADSQYRIPRRCPCGGSIKHDVSPSPKFKHDFDTQPGSRYFTCTKFKDDGHHFRQPWVFGVEQEIAKLVMKVEEQSKTIEKM
;
A
#
# COMPACT_ATOMS: atom_id res chain seq x y z
N GLU A 1 -0.81 -31.53 -23.32
CA GLU A 1 0.27 -30.54 -23.07
C GLU A 1 -0.21 -29.10 -23.20
N GLU A 2 -0.87 -28.75 -24.31
CA GLU A 2 -1.40 -27.41 -24.58
C GLU A 2 -2.40 -26.88 -23.52
N LYS A 3 -3.33 -27.73 -23.04
CA LYS A 3 -4.21 -27.38 -21.91
C LYS A 3 -3.43 -27.02 -20.63
N ARG A 4 -2.26 -27.64 -20.40
CA ARG A 4 -1.41 -27.33 -19.24
C ARG A 4 -0.75 -25.96 -19.43
N ARG A 5 -0.14 -25.72 -20.60
CA ARG A 5 0.42 -24.41 -20.97
C ARG A 5 -0.60 -23.28 -20.84
N ARG A 6 -1.84 -23.50 -21.29
CA ARG A 6 -2.91 -22.50 -21.19
C ARG A 6 -3.25 -22.15 -19.73
N LYS A 7 -3.31 -23.15 -18.85
CA LYS A 7 -3.49 -22.95 -17.40
C LYS A 7 -2.30 -22.21 -16.77
N ASP A 8 -1.08 -22.52 -17.20
CA ASP A 8 0.12 -21.86 -16.68
C ASP A 8 0.16 -20.37 -17.07
N ILE A 9 -0.22 -20.04 -18.31
CA ILE A 9 -0.36 -18.65 -18.79
C ILE A 9 -1.46 -17.91 -18.01
N GLU A 10 -2.60 -18.55 -17.76
CA GLU A 10 -3.70 -17.95 -16.99
C GLU A 10 -3.26 -17.61 -15.57
N LYS A 11 -2.57 -18.53 -14.89
CA LYS A 11 -2.01 -18.27 -13.55
C LYS A 11 -0.99 -17.14 -13.55
N MET A 12 -0.13 -17.09 -14.58
CA MET A 12 0.85 -16.01 -14.71
C MET A 12 0.16 -14.65 -14.90
N LYS A 13 -0.90 -14.58 -15.72
CA LYS A 13 -1.68 -13.33 -15.87
C LYS A 13 -2.31 -12.90 -14.55
N GLN A 14 -3.00 -13.81 -13.85
CA GLN A 14 -3.59 -13.52 -12.55
C GLN A 14 -2.57 -13.01 -11.52
N HIS A 15 -1.35 -13.56 -11.54
CA HIS A 15 -0.25 -13.10 -10.70
C HIS A 15 0.12 -11.64 -11.01
N TRP A 16 0.36 -11.31 -12.28
CA TRP A 16 0.73 -9.96 -12.69
C TRP A 16 -0.39 -8.94 -12.49
N ASP A 17 -1.64 -9.33 -12.74
CA ASP A 17 -2.80 -8.48 -12.47
C ASP A 17 -2.86 -8.10 -10.98
N MET A 18 -2.65 -9.06 -10.08
CA MET A 18 -2.63 -8.80 -8.63
C MET A 18 -1.47 -7.90 -8.21
N VAL A 19 -0.27 -8.11 -8.76
CA VAL A 19 0.88 -7.23 -8.51
C VAL A 19 0.58 -5.81 -8.98
N GLY A 20 -0.03 -5.67 -10.16
CA GLY A 20 -0.50 -4.39 -10.70
C GLY A 20 -1.51 -3.72 -9.78
N PHE A 21 -2.55 -4.44 -9.36
CA PHE A 21 -3.56 -3.91 -8.42
C PHE A 21 -2.94 -3.42 -7.11
N VAL A 22 -1.98 -4.16 -6.55
CA VAL A 22 -1.29 -3.74 -5.33
C VAL A 22 -0.50 -2.47 -5.57
N ALA A 23 0.27 -2.37 -6.66
CA ALA A 23 1.05 -1.20 -7.03
C ALA A 23 0.17 0.04 -7.25
N ASP A 24 -0.89 -0.09 -8.06
CA ASP A 24 -1.83 0.99 -8.37
C ASP A 24 -2.60 1.47 -7.15
N SER A 25 -2.77 0.60 -6.15
CA SER A 25 -3.51 0.92 -4.94
C SER A 25 -2.62 1.50 -3.81
N GLN A 26 -1.33 1.78 -4.07
CA GLN A 26 -0.40 2.41 -3.10
C GLN A 26 -0.64 3.91 -2.88
N TYR A 27 -1.67 4.48 -3.49
CA TYR A 27 -2.05 5.85 -3.23
C TYR A 27 -2.95 5.95 -2.00
N ARG A 28 -2.66 6.95 -1.17
CA ARG A 28 -3.31 7.30 0.09
C ARG A 28 -3.09 6.23 1.16
N ILE A 29 -3.72 6.44 2.32
CA ILE A 29 -3.70 5.45 3.39
C ILE A 29 -4.59 4.26 2.98
N PRO A 30 -4.01 3.05 2.79
CA PRO A 30 -4.78 1.89 2.38
C PRO A 30 -5.68 1.44 3.53
N ARG A 31 -6.97 1.26 3.23
CA ARG A 31 -7.97 0.78 4.22
C ARG A 31 -8.24 -0.72 4.12
N ARG A 32 -8.00 -1.30 2.94
CA ARG A 32 -8.26 -2.72 2.63
C ARG A 32 -7.24 -3.21 1.62
N CYS A 33 -6.84 -4.47 1.73
CA CYS A 33 -5.98 -5.13 0.76
C CYS A 33 -6.79 -5.72 -0.40
N PRO A 34 -6.25 -5.80 -1.63
CA PRO A 34 -6.92 -6.48 -2.76
C PRO A 34 -7.34 -7.92 -2.44
N CYS A 35 -6.62 -8.62 -1.56
CA CYS A 35 -7.00 -9.95 -1.06
C CYS A 35 -8.21 -9.96 -0.09
N GLY A 36 -8.83 -8.81 0.19
CA GLY A 36 -9.90 -8.62 1.16
C GLY A 36 -9.45 -8.52 2.62
N GLY A 37 -8.14 -8.67 2.89
CA GLY A 37 -7.57 -8.50 4.24
C GLY A 37 -7.70 -7.08 4.76
N SER A 38 -7.90 -6.95 6.07
CA SER A 38 -7.79 -5.66 6.76
C SER A 38 -6.34 -5.20 6.81
N ILE A 39 -6.16 -3.88 6.90
CA ILE A 39 -4.85 -3.25 7.09
C ILE A 39 -4.65 -3.01 8.58
N LYS A 40 -3.53 -3.52 9.10
CA LYS A 40 -3.07 -3.26 10.47
C LYS A 40 -1.91 -2.27 10.44
N HIS A 41 -1.78 -1.49 11.51
CA HIS A 41 -0.59 -0.67 11.73
C HIS A 41 0.45 -1.55 12.41
N ASP A 42 1.58 -1.73 11.72
CA ASP A 42 2.68 -2.56 12.21
C ASP A 42 3.94 -1.71 12.38
N VAL A 43 4.77 -2.08 13.35
CA VAL A 43 6.09 -1.47 13.56
C VAL A 43 7.11 -2.56 13.28
N SER A 44 8.09 -2.29 12.42
CA SER A 44 9.13 -3.27 12.12
C SER A 44 9.89 -3.62 13.42
N PRO A 45 9.76 -4.86 13.95
CA PRO A 45 10.34 -5.22 15.24
C PRO A 45 11.87 -5.39 15.16
N SER A 46 12.39 -5.65 13.97
CA SER A 46 13.79 -5.86 13.66
C SER A 46 14.02 -5.61 12.17
N PRO A 47 15.26 -5.31 11.72
CA PRO A 47 15.56 -5.30 10.29
C PRO A 47 15.36 -6.72 9.76
N LYS A 48 14.21 -6.98 9.14
CA LYS A 48 13.94 -8.29 8.51
C LYS A 48 14.98 -8.58 7.44
N PHE A 49 15.51 -7.54 6.79
CA PHE A 49 16.58 -7.65 5.82
C PHE A 49 17.64 -6.59 6.10
N LYS A 50 18.89 -7.02 6.29
CA LYS A 50 20.03 -6.17 6.68
C LYS A 50 20.31 -5.01 5.70
N HIS A 51 19.84 -5.12 4.47
CA HIS A 51 20.05 -4.15 3.38
C HIS A 51 18.76 -3.53 2.85
N ASP A 52 17.60 -3.88 3.40
CA ASP A 52 16.34 -3.29 2.96
C ASP A 52 16.06 -2.03 3.79
N PHE A 53 16.15 -0.89 3.11
CA PHE A 53 15.87 0.44 3.68
C PHE A 53 14.47 0.48 4.31
N ASP A 54 13.53 -0.27 3.74
CA ASP A 54 12.15 -0.41 4.21
C ASP A 54 11.99 -1.42 5.36
N THR A 55 13.06 -1.81 6.05
CA THR A 55 12.94 -2.63 7.26
C THR A 55 13.66 -2.10 8.49
N GLN A 56 14.18 -0.87 8.44
CA GLN A 56 14.85 -0.29 9.60
C GLN A 56 14.00 -0.42 10.89
N PRO A 57 14.62 -0.75 12.03
CA PRO A 57 13.91 -0.90 13.30
C PRO A 57 13.11 0.37 13.63
N GLY A 58 11.86 0.19 14.05
CA GLY A 58 10.99 1.32 14.41
C GLY A 58 10.25 1.96 13.23
N SER A 59 10.55 1.58 11.98
CA SER A 59 9.77 2.01 10.82
C SER A 59 8.32 1.48 10.91
N ARG A 60 7.36 2.34 10.58
CA ARG A 60 5.92 2.06 10.67
C ARG A 60 5.35 1.73 9.29
N TYR A 61 4.45 0.74 9.25
CA TYR A 61 3.85 0.25 8.02
C TYR A 61 2.35 0.05 8.15
N PHE A 62 1.64 0.35 7.07
CA PHE A 62 0.32 -0.20 6.80
C PHE A 62 0.50 -1.59 6.17
N THR A 63 0.18 -2.63 6.93
CA THR A 63 0.43 -4.02 6.51
C THR A 63 -0.86 -4.80 6.45
N CYS A 64 -1.06 -5.58 5.39
CA CYS A 64 -2.18 -6.52 5.33
C CYS A 64 -2.06 -7.58 6.44
N THR A 65 -3.17 -7.92 7.08
CA THR A 65 -3.22 -9.01 8.07
C THR A 65 -2.80 -10.37 7.52
N LYS A 66 -2.95 -10.58 6.19
CA LYS A 66 -2.54 -11.79 5.47
C LYS A 66 -1.20 -11.65 4.74
N PHE A 67 -0.39 -10.63 5.07
CA PHE A 67 0.86 -10.35 4.37
C PHE A 67 1.83 -11.54 4.36
N LYS A 68 2.31 -11.90 3.17
CA LYS A 68 3.22 -13.05 2.93
C LYS A 68 4.48 -12.70 2.15
N ASP A 69 4.74 -11.42 1.91
CA ASP A 69 5.89 -10.96 1.10
C ASP A 69 5.94 -11.57 -0.31
N ASP A 70 4.77 -11.69 -0.92
CA ASP A 70 4.55 -12.31 -2.22
C ASP A 70 4.27 -11.28 -3.33
N GLY A 71 4.31 -9.98 -3.00
CA GLY A 71 3.91 -8.89 -3.90
C GLY A 71 2.40 -8.73 -4.11
N HIS A 72 1.56 -9.62 -3.55
CA HIS A 72 0.09 -9.58 -3.70
C HIS A 72 -0.61 -8.92 -2.51
N HIS A 73 0.15 -8.61 -1.45
CA HIS A 73 -0.35 -8.03 -0.22
C HIS A 73 0.30 -6.69 0.05
N PHE A 74 -0.50 -5.75 0.57
CA PHE A 74 0.05 -4.47 0.97
C PHE A 74 1.03 -4.57 2.12
N ARG A 75 2.14 -3.86 1.93
CA ARG A 75 3.01 -3.35 2.96
C ARG A 75 3.52 -2.00 2.49
N GLN A 76 2.95 -0.93 3.03
CA GLN A 76 3.28 0.43 2.63
C GLN A 76 3.87 1.19 3.82
N PRO A 77 5.00 1.90 3.66
CA PRO A 77 5.52 2.79 4.68
C PRO A 77 4.49 3.86 5.08
N TRP A 78 4.40 4.14 6.37
CA TRP A 78 3.45 5.12 6.91
C TRP A 78 3.66 6.52 6.32
N VAL A 79 4.92 6.91 6.10
CA VAL A 79 5.33 8.24 5.62
C VAL A 79 4.61 8.62 4.33
N PHE A 80 4.56 7.73 3.33
CA PHE A 80 3.90 8.01 2.07
C PHE A 80 2.39 8.22 2.22
N GLY A 81 1.73 7.40 3.04
CA GLY A 81 0.30 7.55 3.30
C GLY A 81 -0.03 8.85 4.02
N VAL A 82 0.79 9.22 5.01
CA VAL A 82 0.62 10.43 5.82
C VAL A 82 0.88 11.69 5.00
N GLU A 83 1.97 11.76 4.24
CA GLU A 83 2.30 12.92 3.39
C GLU A 83 1.17 13.25 2.41
N GLN A 84 0.60 12.24 1.76
CA GLN A 84 -0.50 12.42 0.81
C GLN A 84 -1.81 12.88 1.45
N GLU A 85 -2.06 12.50 2.70
CA GLU A 85 -3.24 12.97 3.43
C GLU A 85 -3.02 14.38 3.99
N ILE A 86 -1.81 14.70 4.49
CA ILE A 86 -1.42 16.06 4.89
C ILE A 86 -1.57 17.02 3.71
N ALA A 87 -1.05 16.68 2.53
CA ALA A 87 -1.17 17.54 1.35
C ALA A 87 -2.64 17.88 1.02
N LYS A 88 -3.55 16.90 1.11
CA LYS A 88 -4.99 17.16 0.91
C LYS A 88 -5.60 17.99 2.02
N LEU A 89 -5.20 17.76 3.27
CA LEU A 89 -5.64 18.56 4.42
C LEU A 89 -5.25 20.02 4.23
N VAL A 90 -4.00 20.29 3.83
CA VAL A 90 -3.51 21.64 3.52
C VAL A 90 -4.36 22.29 2.43
N MET A 91 -4.60 21.60 1.31
CA MET A 91 -5.45 22.12 0.23
C MET A 91 -6.87 22.49 0.71
N LYS A 92 -7.50 21.64 1.52
CA LYS A 92 -8.84 21.91 2.07
C LYS A 92 -8.84 23.10 3.02
N VAL A 93 -7.82 23.22 3.86
CA VAL A 93 -7.69 24.34 4.79
C VAL A 93 -7.50 25.65 4.03
N GLU A 94 -6.66 25.68 2.99
CA GLU A 94 -6.49 26.86 2.15
C GLU A 94 -7.79 27.28 1.43
N GLU A 95 -8.56 26.31 0.94
CA GLU A 95 -9.87 26.56 0.33
C GLU A 95 -10.85 27.17 1.35
N GLN A 96 -10.92 26.59 2.56
CA GLN A 96 -11.77 27.10 3.63
C GLN A 96 -11.35 28.51 4.08
N SER A 97 -10.05 28.79 4.21
CA SER A 97 -9.55 30.12 4.56
C SER A 97 -9.98 31.18 3.54
N LYS A 98 -9.90 30.87 2.24
CA LYS A 98 -10.37 31.77 1.18
C LYS A 98 -11.87 32.02 1.21
N THR A 99 -12.67 31.05 1.67
CA THR A 99 -14.11 31.24 1.87
C THR A 99 -14.36 32.18 3.04
N ILE A 100 -13.66 31.99 4.16
CA ILE A 100 -13.79 32.84 5.35
C ILE A 100 -13.37 34.29 5.05
N GLU A 101 -12.28 34.51 4.32
CA GLU A 101 -11.83 35.85 3.91
C GLU A 101 -12.84 36.61 3.03
N LYS A 102 -13.78 35.89 2.40
CA LYS A 102 -14.81 36.45 1.53
C LYS A 102 -16.16 36.67 2.21
N MET A 103 -16.32 36.24 3.46
CA MET A 103 -17.51 36.45 4.29
C MET A 103 -17.42 37.77 5.06
#